data_AF-A0A6V8NJY0-F1
#
_entry.id   AF-A0A6V8NJY0-F1
#
_cell.length_a   1.000
_cell.length_b   1.000
_cell.length_c   1.000
_cell.angle_alpha   90.00
_cell.angle_beta   90.00
_cell.angle_gamma   90.00
#
_symmetry.space_group_name_H-M   'P 1'
#
loop_
_entity.id
_entity.type
_entity.pdbx_description
1 polymer ?
#
loop_
_entity_poly.entity_id
_entity_poly.type
_entity_poly.pdbx_seq_one_letter_code
_entity_poly.pdbx_strand_id
1 'polypeptide(L)'
;MGLFNKIKEGLKKTRSGIMGRMEDLFARNAFDDEFYLELEEILVAADVGVATTLDLVAALRQKVREEKVREAGQVMEILKGLLLDILGRERVALNMAEKPAVILVLGVNGVGKTTSIGKLASRLKKEGKQVLLA
;
A
#
# COMPACT_ATOMS: atom_id res chain seq x y z
N MET A 1 -7.16 17.71 -12.85
CA MET A 1 -6.72 16.94 -11.66
C MET A 1 -5.71 15.89 -12.06
N GLY A 2 -4.48 15.96 -11.54
CA GLY A 2 -3.44 14.96 -11.78
C GLY A 2 -3.75 13.59 -11.13
N LEU A 3 -3.06 12.54 -11.59
CA LEU A 3 -3.22 11.16 -11.09
C LEU A 3 -3.01 11.06 -9.57
N PHE A 4 -1.99 11.75 -9.04
CA PHE A 4 -1.67 11.77 -7.62
C PHE A 4 -2.82 12.29 -6.76
N ASN A 5 -3.49 13.37 -7.19
CA ASN A 5 -4.63 13.92 -6.46
C ASN A 5 -5.81 12.94 -6.43
N LYS A 6 -6.04 12.18 -7.51
CA LYS A 6 -7.08 11.14 -7.52
C LYS A 6 -6.78 10.01 -6.55
N ILE A 7 -5.51 9.59 -6.46
CA ILE A 7 -5.08 8.57 -5.49
C ILE A 7 -5.26 9.09 -4.06
N LYS A 8 -4.79 10.32 -3.78
CA LYS A 8 -4.90 10.96 -2.47
C LYS A 8 -6.36 11.09 -2.00
N GLU A 9 -7.26 11.51 -2.90
CA GLU A 9 -8.70 11.59 -2.60
C GLU A 9 -9.31 10.19 -2.38
N GLY A 10 -8.95 9.20 -3.21
CA GLY A 10 -9.42 7.82 -3.04
C GLY A 10 -9.01 7.18 -1.72
N LEU A 11 -7.84 7.55 -1.19
CA LEU A 11 -7.30 7.06 0.08
C LEU A 11 -7.72 7.89 1.30
N LYS A 12 -8.52 8.95 1.12
CA LYS A 12 -8.85 9.90 2.19
C LYS A 12 -9.46 9.20 3.40
N LYS A 13 -10.43 8.30 3.21
CA LYS A 13 -11.09 7.57 4.30
C LYS A 13 -10.12 6.67 5.07
N THR A 14 -9.31 5.89 4.35
CA THR A 14 -8.28 5.02 4.93
C THR A 14 -7.28 5.82 5.75
N ARG A 15 -6.79 6.94 5.19
CA ARG A 15 -5.90 7.85 5.89
C ARG A 15 -6.55 8.38 7.16
N SER A 16 -7.78 8.88 7.09
CA SER A 16 -8.49 9.41 8.25
C SER A 16 -8.70 8.37 9.36
N GLY A 17 -8.97 7.11 9.02
CA GLY A 17 -9.18 6.04 10.01
C GLY A 17 -7.91 5.59 10.73
N ILE A 18 -6.75 5.70 10.09
CA ILE A 18 -5.47 5.21 10.63
C ILE A 18 -4.66 6.36 11.27
N MET A 19 -4.69 7.55 10.67
CA MET A 19 -3.73 8.60 10.96
C MET A 19 -3.84 9.14 12.40
N GLY A 20 -5.05 9.27 12.95
CA GLY A 20 -5.21 9.72 14.34
C GLY A 20 -4.55 8.76 15.35
N ARG A 21 -4.83 7.45 15.23
CA ARG A 21 -4.25 6.43 16.12
C ARG A 21 -2.72 6.37 15.99
N MET A 22 -2.20 6.53 14.77
CA MET A 22 -0.75 6.58 14.52
C MET A 22 -0.12 7.84 15.11
N GLU A 23 -0.75 9.01 14.97
CA GLU A 23 -0.24 10.26 15.55
C GLU A 23 -0.19 10.19 17.07
N ASP A 24 -1.25 9.69 17.71
CA ASP A 24 -1.34 9.53 19.16
C ASP A 24 -0.28 8.55 19.69
N LEU A 25 -0.07 7.42 19.00
CA LEU A 25 0.94 6.43 19.37
C LEU A 25 2.36 7.01 19.28
N PHE A 26 2.69 7.68 18.17
CA PHE A 26 4.02 8.24 17.96
C PHE A 26 4.30 9.48 18.81
N ALA A 27 3.26 10.21 19.24
CA ALA A 27 3.40 11.36 20.14
C ALA A 27 3.95 10.99 21.53
N ARG A 28 3.81 9.73 21.96
CA ARG A 28 4.38 9.24 23.23
C ARG A 28 5.91 9.28 23.26
N ASN A 29 6.54 9.23 22.08
CA ASN A 29 8.00 9.20 21.90
C ASN A 29 8.71 8.14 22.78
N ALA A 30 8.03 7.02 23.02
CA ALA A 30 8.51 5.85 23.73
C ALA A 30 8.31 4.63 22.83
N PHE A 31 9.36 3.84 22.62
CA PHE A 31 9.38 2.68 21.69
C PHE A 31 9.66 1.39 22.48
N ASP A 32 8.82 1.13 23.47
CA ASP A 32 8.83 -0.06 24.33
C ASP A 32 7.90 -1.16 23.79
N ASP A 33 7.73 -2.24 24.56
CA ASP A 33 6.88 -3.37 24.17
C ASP A 33 5.41 -2.97 23.97
N GLU A 34 4.90 -2.00 24.74
CA GLU A 34 3.52 -1.52 24.61
C GLU A 34 3.34 -0.74 23.29
N PHE A 35 4.32 0.09 22.91
CA PHE A 35 4.30 0.77 21.60
C PHE A 35 4.18 -0.23 20.45
N TYR A 36 5.01 -1.30 20.46
CA TYR A 36 4.99 -2.28 19.36
C TYR A 36 3.68 -3.07 19.34
N LEU A 37 3.13 -3.44 20.50
CA LEU A 37 1.84 -4.12 20.58
C LEU A 37 0.70 -3.25 20.02
N GLU A 38 0.62 -1.98 20.42
CA GLU A 38 -0.40 -1.07 19.89
C GLU A 38 -0.24 -0.82 18.38
N LEU A 39 1.00 -0.74 17.89
CA LEU A 39 1.27 -0.62 16.45
C LEU A 39 0.74 -1.84 15.69
N GLU A 40 0.93 -3.05 16.22
CA GLU A 40 0.38 -4.28 15.63
C GLU A 40 -1.15 -4.21 15.53
N GLU A 41 -1.82 -3.83 16.62
CA GLU A 41 -3.27 -3.70 16.66
C GLU A 41 -3.79 -2.67 15.65
N ILE A 42 -3.11 -1.53 15.51
CA ILE A 42 -3.48 -0.50 14.53
C ILE A 42 -3.37 -1.05 13.10
N LEU A 43 -2.28 -1.75 12.78
CA LEU A 43 -2.03 -2.27 11.43
C LEU A 43 -2.96 -3.43 11.07
N VAL A 44 -3.26 -4.33 12.02
CA VAL A 44 -4.25 -5.41 11.82
C VAL A 44 -5.64 -4.82 11.58
N ALA A 45 -6.05 -3.82 12.39
CA ALA A 45 -7.33 -3.14 12.20
C ALA A 45 -7.41 -2.35 10.88
N ALA A 46 -6.27 -2.09 10.25
CA ALA A 46 -6.15 -1.41 8.96
C ALA A 46 -6.10 -2.37 7.75
N ASP A 47 -6.44 -3.65 7.94
CA ASP A 47 -6.45 -4.69 6.90
C ASP A 47 -5.06 -5.02 6.30
N VAL A 48 -3.96 -4.77 7.04
CA VAL A 48 -2.60 -5.15 6.59
C VAL A 48 -2.38 -6.68 6.61
N GLY A 49 -3.14 -7.37 7.46
CA GLY A 49 -3.04 -8.82 7.67
C GLY A 49 -2.02 -9.19 8.75
N VAL A 50 -2.33 -10.22 9.53
CA VAL A 50 -1.59 -10.58 10.75
C VAL A 50 -0.12 -10.90 10.47
N ALA A 51 0.17 -11.77 9.50
CA ALA A 51 1.54 -12.18 9.18
C ALA A 51 2.41 -10.97 8.76
N THR A 52 1.91 -10.18 7.81
CA THR A 52 2.60 -8.96 7.34
C THR A 52 2.86 -7.97 8.46
N THR A 53 1.89 -7.79 9.36
CA THR A 53 2.03 -6.89 10.51
C THR A 53 3.11 -7.37 11.47
N LEU A 54 3.11 -8.65 11.85
CA LEU A 54 4.10 -9.22 12.77
C LEU A 54 5.52 -9.09 12.20
N ASP A 55 5.70 -9.43 10.92
CA ASP A 55 6.99 -9.31 10.25
C ASP A 55 7.47 -7.85 10.18
N LEU A 56 6.55 -6.92 9.85
CA LEU A 56 6.85 -5.49 9.77
C LEU A 56 7.24 -4.89 11.13
N VAL A 57 6.50 -5.22 12.19
CA VAL A 57 6.75 -4.67 13.53
C VAL A 57 8.02 -5.26 14.12
N ALA A 58 8.30 -6.55 13.92
CA ALA A 58 9.57 -7.16 14.30
C ALA A 58 10.76 -6.50 13.59
N ALA A 59 10.65 -6.25 12.29
CA ALA A 59 11.68 -5.56 11.51
C ALA A 59 11.88 -4.11 11.98
N LEU A 60 10.80 -3.38 12.29
CA LEU A 60 10.87 -2.03 12.85
C LEU A 60 11.61 -2.04 14.18
N ARG A 61 11.21 -2.92 15.11
CA ARG A 61 11.82 -3.06 16.43
C ARG A 61 13.31 -3.35 16.34
N GLN A 62 13.70 -4.23 15.42
CA GLN A 62 15.10 -4.54 15.17
C GLN A 62 15.87 -3.32 14.68
N LYS A 63 15.37 -2.62 13.65
CA LYS A 63 16.04 -1.42 13.09
C LYS A 63 16.16 -0.29 14.09
N VAL A 64 15.10 0.02 14.84
CA VAL A 64 15.12 1.07 15.88
C VAL A 64 16.20 0.78 16.92
N ARG A 65 16.34 -0.49 17.33
CA ARG A 65 17.38 -0.93 18.27
C ARG A 65 18.79 -0.84 17.69
N GLU A 66 18.99 -1.29 16.46
CA GLU A 66 20.30 -1.29 15.77
C GLU A 66 20.79 0.14 15.49
N GLU A 67 19.90 1.00 15.01
CA GLU A 67 20.19 2.40 14.68
C GLU A 67 20.16 3.31 15.92
N LYS A 68 19.76 2.78 17.09
CA LYS A 68 19.63 3.49 18.38
C LYS A 68 18.76 4.75 18.29
N VAL A 69 17.74 4.69 17.44
CA VAL A 69 16.82 5.80 17.18
C VAL A 69 15.83 5.95 18.33
N ARG A 70 15.58 7.19 18.75
CA ARG A 70 14.65 7.51 19.85
C ARG A 70 13.71 8.68 19.54
N GLU A 71 13.74 9.17 18.31
CA GLU A 71 12.88 10.27 17.87
C GLU A 71 11.74 9.72 17.00
N ALA A 72 10.50 10.07 17.35
CA ALA A 72 9.30 9.63 16.63
C ALA A 72 9.36 9.91 15.12
N GLY A 73 9.91 11.07 14.71
CA GLY A 73 10.09 11.39 13.29
C GLY A 73 10.97 10.37 12.57
N GLN A 74 12.09 9.97 13.19
CA GLN A 74 13.01 9.00 12.62
C GLN A 74 12.42 7.59 12.60
N VAL A 75 11.73 7.15 13.67
CA VAL A 75 11.03 5.84 13.70
C VAL A 75 9.94 5.78 12.62
N MET A 76 9.21 6.87 12.40
CA MET A 76 8.20 6.96 11.35
C MET A 76 8.81 6.84 9.96
N GLU A 77 9.98 7.44 9.71
CA GLU A 77 10.69 7.27 8.44
C GLU A 77 11.19 5.83 8.23
N ILE A 78 11.66 5.14 9.29
CA ILE A 78 12.01 3.72 9.21
C ILE A 78 10.78 2.88 8.84
N LEU A 79 9.64 3.10 9.51
CA LEU A 79 8.39 2.39 9.22
C LEU A 79 7.95 2.60 7.76
N LYS A 80 8.00 3.84 7.25
CA LYS A 80 7.71 4.13 5.84
C LYS A 80 8.66 3.39 4.91
N GLY A 81 9.95 3.35 5.23
CA GLY A 81 10.96 2.61 4.46
C GLY A 81 10.63 1.13 4.35
N LEU A 82 10.31 0.48 5.48
CA LEU A 82 9.92 -0.93 5.53
C LEU A 82 8.63 -1.20 4.73
N LEU A 83 7.63 -0.33 4.84
CA LEU A 83 6.39 -0.42 4.04
C LEU A 83 6.67 -0.30 2.54
N LEU A 84 7.58 0.59 2.13
CA LEU A 84 7.98 0.72 0.72
C LEU A 84 8.72 -0.53 0.22
N ASP A 85 9.51 -1.18 1.08
CA ASP A 85 10.20 -2.41 0.72
C ASP A 85 9.21 -3.56 0.53
N ILE A 86 8.15 -3.65 1.35
CA ILE A 86 7.04 -4.60 1.17
C ILE A 86 6.29 -4.35 -0.14
N LEU A 87 6.01 -3.08 -0.48
CA LEU A 87 5.33 -2.72 -1.73
C LEU A 87 6.18 -2.99 -2.98
N GLY A 88 7.49 -3.16 -2.81
CA GLY A 88 8.44 -3.32 -3.89
C GLY A 88 8.79 -2.00 -4.57
N ARG A 89 10.01 -1.93 -5.10
CA ARG A 89 10.54 -0.73 -5.78
C ARG A 89 10.46 -0.83 -7.30
N GLU A 90 10.08 -1.99 -7.82
CA GLU A 90 10.05 -2.26 -9.26
C GLU A 90 8.74 -1.80 -9.91
N ARG A 91 8.86 -1.11 -11.05
CA ARG A 91 7.71 -0.84 -11.92
C ARG A 91 7.47 -2.04 -12.83
N VAL A 92 6.56 -2.92 -12.43
CA VAL A 92 6.07 -3.98 -13.32
C VAL A 92 5.06 -3.38 -14.29
N ALA A 93 5.45 -3.27 -15.56
CA ALA A 93 4.54 -2.86 -16.64
C ALA A 93 3.79 -4.06 -17.20
N LEU A 94 2.62 -3.82 -17.82
CA LEU A 94 1.94 -4.85 -18.60
C LEU A 94 2.84 -5.27 -19.77
N ASN A 95 3.17 -6.55 -19.85
CA ASN A 95 3.87 -7.10 -21.00
C ASN A 95 2.91 -7.18 -22.19
N MET A 96 3.21 -6.39 -23.23
CA MET A 96 2.40 -6.27 -24.46
C MET A 96 3.27 -6.48 -25.70
N ALA A 97 4.35 -7.28 -25.59
CA ALA A 97 5.29 -7.52 -26.68
C ALA A 97 4.66 -8.32 -27.84
N GLU A 98 3.87 -9.35 -27.51
CA GLU A 98 3.19 -10.22 -28.47
C GLU A 98 1.93 -9.56 -29.07
N LYS A 99 1.55 -9.98 -30.29
CA LYS A 99 0.35 -9.46 -30.98
C LYS A 99 -0.53 -10.61 -31.52
N PRO A 100 -1.78 -10.74 -31.04
CA PRO A 100 -2.41 -9.93 -30.00
C PRO A 100 -1.84 -10.24 -28.60
N ALA A 101 -1.62 -9.21 -27.79
CA ALA A 101 -1.40 -9.39 -26.35
C ALA A 101 -2.74 -9.71 -25.69
N VAL A 102 -2.84 -10.87 -25.04
CA VAL A 102 -4.09 -11.37 -24.43
C VAL A 102 -4.08 -11.10 -22.93
N ILE A 103 -5.10 -10.39 -22.45
CA ILE A 103 -5.30 -10.10 -21.02
C ILE A 103 -6.53 -10.86 -20.54
N LEU A 104 -6.32 -11.93 -19.78
CA LEU A 104 -7.39 -12.69 -19.11
C LEU A 104 -7.72 -12.06 -17.76
N VAL A 105 -8.97 -11.62 -17.56
CA VAL A 105 -9.43 -11.00 -16.31
C VAL A 105 -10.29 -11.99 -15.52
N LEU A 106 -9.82 -12.38 -14.33
CA LEU A 106 -10.49 -13.34 -13.44
C LEU A 106 -11.00 -12.67 -12.16
N GLY A 107 -11.94 -13.30 -11.46
CA GLY A 107 -12.44 -12.87 -10.14
C GLY A 107 -13.91 -13.21 -9.90
N VAL A 108 -14.38 -13.03 -8.66
CA VAL A 108 -15.78 -13.32 -8.27
C VAL A 108 -16.76 -12.23 -8.77
N ASN A 109 -18.07 -12.48 -8.70
CA ASN A 109 -19.08 -11.50 -9.12
C ASN A 109 -19.10 -10.30 -8.16
N GLY A 110 -19.36 -9.10 -8.70
CA GLY A 110 -19.48 -7.86 -7.91
C GLY A 110 -18.18 -7.09 -7.64
N VAL A 111 -16.98 -7.66 -7.86
CA VAL A 111 -15.69 -6.99 -7.58
C VAL A 111 -15.25 -5.94 -8.62
N GLY A 112 -16.11 -5.63 -9.59
CA GLY A 112 -15.84 -4.61 -10.61
C GLY A 112 -15.04 -5.08 -11.83
N LYS A 113 -15.01 -6.39 -12.14
CA LYS A 113 -14.31 -6.94 -13.33
C LYS A 113 -14.65 -6.20 -14.63
N THR A 114 -15.94 -6.13 -14.99
CA THR A 114 -16.42 -5.49 -16.23
C THR A 114 -16.07 -4.00 -16.27
N THR A 115 -16.19 -3.31 -15.12
CA THR A 115 -15.80 -1.90 -14.99
C THR A 115 -14.30 -1.70 -15.21
N SER A 116 -13.47 -2.60 -14.68
CA SER A 116 -12.02 -2.57 -14.86
C SER A 116 -11.61 -2.88 -16.31
N ILE A 117 -12.28 -3.83 -16.97
CA ILE A 117 -12.10 -4.12 -18.40
C ILE A 117 -12.37 -2.87 -19.24
N GLY A 118 -13.49 -2.18 -19.00
CA GLY A 118 -13.82 -0.95 -19.72
C GLY A 118 -12.81 0.18 -19.50
N LYS A 119 -12.35 0.38 -18.25
CA LYS A 119 -11.30 1.37 -17.92
C LYS A 119 -9.99 1.04 -18.62
N LEU A 120 -9.57 -0.23 -18.61
CA LEU A 120 -8.35 -0.68 -19.27
C LEU A 120 -8.44 -0.52 -20.80
N ALA A 121 -9.55 -0.92 -21.41
CA ALA A 121 -9.78 -0.75 -22.85
C ALA A 121 -9.76 0.73 -23.27
N SER A 122 -10.42 1.60 -22.50
CA SER A 122 -10.38 3.06 -22.74
C SER A 122 -8.95 3.62 -22.63
N ARG A 123 -8.17 3.17 -21.64
CA ARG A 123 -6.77 3.56 -21.47
C ARG A 123 -5.92 3.11 -22.64
N LEU A 124 -5.97 1.84 -23.03
CA LEU A 124 -5.18 1.29 -24.14
C LEU A 124 -5.54 1.93 -25.49
N LYS A 125 -6.82 2.24 -25.73
CA LYS A 125 -7.24 3.00 -26.92
C LYS A 125 -6.66 4.42 -26.94
N LYS A 126 -6.62 5.11 -25.79
CA LYS A 126 -5.97 6.44 -25.67
C LYS A 126 -4.46 6.38 -25.88
N GLU A 127 -3.84 5.25 -25.57
CA GLU A 127 -2.43 4.95 -25.87
C GLU A 127 -2.21 4.46 -27.33
N GLY A 128 -3.24 4.54 -28.19
CA GLY A 128 -3.16 4.21 -29.62
C GLY A 128 -3.24 2.73 -29.97
N LYS A 129 -3.59 1.85 -29.02
CA LYS A 129 -3.70 0.41 -29.26
C LYS A 129 -5.06 0.03 -29.86
N GLN A 130 -5.07 -0.97 -30.74
CA GLN A 130 -6.29 -1.64 -31.15
C GLN A 130 -6.71 -2.63 -30.07
N VAL A 131 -7.97 -2.54 -29.63
CA VAL A 131 -8.50 -3.33 -28.52
C VAL A 131 -9.74 -4.07 -29.00
N LEU A 132 -9.72 -5.39 -28.83
CA LEU A 132 -10.86 -6.29 -28.98
C LEU A 132 -11.28 -6.77 -27.58
N LEU A 133 -12.59 -6.79 -27.31
CA LEU A 133 -13.17 -7.38 -26.10
C LEU A 133 -13.89 -8.67 -26.50
N ALA A 134 -13.72 -9.71 -25.68
CA ALA A 134 -14.32 -11.02 -25.84
C ALA A 134 -14.89 -11.50 -24.50
#